data_AF-A0A7W4C531-F1
#
_entry.id   AF-A0A7W4C531-F1
#
_cell.length_a   1.000
_cell.length_b   1.000
_cell.length_c   1.000
_cell.angle_alpha   90.00
_cell.angle_beta   90.00
_cell.angle_gamma   90.00
#
_symmetry.space_group_name_H-M   'P 1'
#
loop_
_entity.id
_entity.type
_entity.pdbx_description
1 polymer ?
#
loop_
_entity_poly.entity_id
_entity_poly.type
_entity_poly.pdbx_seq_one_letter_code
_entity_poly.pdbx_strand_id
1 'polypeptide(L)' 'MPSTRIIKYPEMEQLTGRDRRTLWRWWQKDQIFPKPLMQNGRAIGWSEDQYSTWLASLEAANS' A
#
# COMPACT_ATOMS: atom_id res chain seq x y z
N MET A 1 -12.55 -8.87 15.46
CA MET A 1 -11.13 -9.28 15.39
C MET A 1 -10.63 -8.83 14.03
N PRO A 2 -9.82 -7.76 13.90
CA PRO A 2 -9.34 -7.35 12.59
C PRO A 2 -8.35 -8.40 12.09
N SER A 3 -8.74 -9.14 11.07
CA SER A 3 -7.91 -10.10 10.38
C SER A 3 -6.81 -9.32 9.67
N THR A 4 -5.56 -9.40 10.15
CA THR A 4 -4.42 -8.74 9.50
C THR A 4 -4.15 -9.39 8.15
N ARG A 5 -4.94 -9.00 7.13
CA ARG A 5 -4.77 -9.45 5.77
C ARG A 5 -3.58 -8.74 5.17
N ILE A 6 -2.62 -9.53 4.69
CA ILE A 6 -1.43 -9.02 4.01
C ILE A 6 -1.72 -8.99 2.51
N ILE A 7 -1.73 -7.78 1.96
CA ILE A 7 -1.85 -7.51 0.54
C ILE A 7 -0.44 -7.59 -0.06
N LYS A 8 -0.20 -8.58 -0.92
CA LYS A 8 1.06 -8.70 -1.66
C LYS A 8 1.07 -7.76 -2.86
N TYR A 9 2.24 -7.54 -3.46
CA TYR A 9 2.40 -6.78 -4.71
C TYR A 9 1.32 -7.06 -5.77
N PRO A 10 1.10 -8.30 -6.25
CA PRO A 10 0.12 -8.56 -7.31
C PRO A 10 -1.32 -8.21 -6.92
N GLU A 11 -1.67 -8.37 -5.64
CA GLU A 11 -2.99 -8.01 -5.14
C GLU A 11 -3.14 -6.49 -5.06
N MET A 12 -2.07 -5.79 -4.67
CA MET A 12 -2.04 -4.33 -4.65
C MET A 12 -2.12 -3.73 -6.06
N GLU A 13 -1.48 -4.35 -7.04
CA GLU A 13 -1.57 -3.98 -8.45
C GLU A 13 -2.99 -4.15 -8.97
N GLN A 14 -3.69 -5.23 -8.58
CA GLN A 14 -5.10 -5.42 -8.91
C GLN A 14 -6.02 -4.41 -8.21
N LEU A 15 -5.80 -4.17 -6.91
CA LEU A 15 -6.62 -3.23 -6.11
C LEU A 15 -6.50 -1.79 -6.62
N THR A 16 -5.28 -1.36 -6.93
CA THR A 16 -5.03 0.00 -7.45
C THR A 16 -5.23 0.10 -8.95
N GLY A 17 -5.27 -1.03 -9.67
CA GLY A 17 -5.26 -1.06 -11.14
C GLY A 17 -3.98 -0.46 -11.74
N ARG A 18 -2.90 -0.37 -10.95
CA ARG A 18 -1.64 0.26 -11.34
C ARG A 18 -0.50 -0.74 -11.25
N ASP A 19 0.45 -0.61 -12.16
CA ASP A 19 1.63 -1.44 -12.23
C ASP A 19 2.58 -1.15 -11.05
N ARG A 20 3.35 -2.16 -10.62
CA ARG A 20 4.40 -2.06 -9.58
C ARG A 20 5.30 -0.83 -9.73
N ARG A 21 5.60 -0.39 -10.96
CA ARG A 21 6.39 0.83 -11.21
C ARG A 21 5.70 2.10 -10.70
N THR A 22 4.39 2.20 -10.89
CA THR A 22 3.58 3.32 -10.42
C THR A 22 3.50 3.31 -8.90
N LEU A 23 3.33 2.14 -8.28
CA LEU A 23 3.37 2.01 -6.81
C LEU A 23 4.70 2.48 -6.23
N TRP A 24 5.82 2.08 -6.85
CA TRP A 24 7.15 2.56 -6.46
C TRP A 24 7.29 4.07 -6.61
N ARG A 25 6.76 4.64 -7.70
CA ARG A 25 6.76 6.10 -7.91
C ARG A 25 5.93 6.81 -6.84
N TRP A 26 4.77 6.29 -6.48
CA TRP A 26 3.94 6.87 -5.43
C TRP A 26 4.60 6.81 -4.05
N TRP A 27 5.35 5.75 -3.77
CA TRP A 27 6.13 5.66 -2.53
C TRP A 27 7.32 6.61 -2.52
N GLN A 28 8.10 6.62 -3.61
CA GLN A 28 9.38 7.35 -3.68
C GLN A 28 9.22 8.83 -3.97
N LYS A 29 8.31 9.20 -4.87
CA LYS A 29 8.17 10.55 -5.42
C LYS A 29 7.04 11.32 -4.77
N ASP A 30 5.85 10.72 -4.75
CA ASP A 30 4.67 11.37 -4.21
C ASP A 30 4.58 11.24 -2.68
N GLN A 31 5.33 10.30 -2.07
CA GLN A 31 5.29 9.96 -0.64
C GLN A 31 3.89 9.67 -0.09
N ILE A 32 2.93 9.44 -0.98
CA ILE A 32 1.56 9.11 -0.62
C ILE A 32 1.46 7.64 -0.26
N PHE A 33 2.33 6.76 -0.76
CA PHE A 33 2.14 5.32 -0.61
C PHE A 33 2.75 4.76 0.69
N PRO A 34 2.09 3.79 1.37
CA PRO A 34 2.61 3.22 2.60
C PRO A 34 3.87 2.37 2.36
N LYS A 35 4.75 2.32 3.37
CA LYS A 35 5.95 1.47 3.34
C LYS A 35 5.56 -0.01 3.43
N PRO A 36 6.09 -0.89 2.57
CA PRO A 36 5.82 -2.32 2.67
C PRO A 36 6.32 -2.89 4.00
N LEU A 37 5.53 -3.77 4.59
CA LEU A 37 5.89 -4.59 5.73
C LEU A 37 7.05 -5.51 5.36
N MET A 38 8.09 -5.46 6.19
CA MET A 38 9.24 -6.34 6.10
C MET A 38 9.12 -7.41 7.18
N GLN A 39 9.01 -8.67 6.77
CA GLN A 39 9.05 -9.80 7.69
C GLN A 39 10.32 -10.59 7.43
N ASN A 40 11.13 -10.78 8.47
CA ASN A 40 12.36 -11.56 8.42
C ASN A 40 13.34 -11.12 7.31
N GLY A 41 13.48 -9.81 7.11
CA GLY A 41 14.35 -9.22 6.08
C GLY A 41 13.80 -9.28 4.65
N ARG A 42 12.57 -9.76 4.43
CA ARG A 42 11.90 -9.76 3.13
C ARG A 42 10.65 -8.88 3.16
N ALA A 43 10.46 -8.06 2.12
CA ALA A 43 9.21 -7.33 1.94
C ALA A 43 8.09 -8.32 1.61
N ILE A 44 7.13 -8.47 2.53
CA ILE A 44 6.01 -9.41 2.36
C ILE A 44 4.82 -8.78 1.63
N GLY A 45 4.68 -7.45 1.68
CA GLY A 45 3.53 -6.74 1.18
C GLY A 45 3.12 -5.64 2.14
N TRP A 46 1.84 -5.33 2.20
CA TRP A 46 1.25 -4.29 3.04
C TRP A 46 0.10 -4.87 3.85
N SER A 47 -0.19 -4.32 5.02
CA SER A 47 -1.42 -4.69 5.72
C SER A 47 -2.63 -3.98 5.10
N GLU A 48 -3.79 -4.61 5.20
CA GLU A 48 -5.07 -3.97 4.86
C GLU A 48 -5.27 -2.65 5.62
N ASP A 49 -4.81 -2.58 6.87
CA ASP A 49 -4.83 -1.37 7.70
C ASP A 49 -4.00 -0.23 7.09
N GLN A 50 -2.78 -0.54 6.59
CA GLN A 50 -1.96 0.44 5.88
C GLN A 50 -2.64 0.93 4.60
N TYR A 51 -3.29 0.02 3.87
CA TYR A 51 -4.03 0.37 2.66
C TYR A 51 -5.25 1.25 2.97
N SER A 52 -6.01 0.92 4.02
CA SER A 52 -7.19 1.69 4.44
C SER A 52 -6.80 3.09 4.95
N THR A 53 -5.72 3.17 5.75
CA THR A 53 -5.16 4.45 6.23
C THR A 53 -4.68 5.30 5.07
N TRP A 54 -4.02 4.69 4.09
CA TRP A 54 -3.61 5.38 2.87
C TRP A 54 -4.80 5.94 2.08
N LEU A 55 -5.83 5.12 1.87
CA LEU A 55 -7.04 5.54 1.15
C LEU A 55 -7.73 6.71 1.86
N ALA A 56 -7.84 6.66 3.18
CA ALA A 56 -8.38 7.75 3.99
C ALA A 56 -7.53 9.04 3.88
N SER A 57 -6.20 8.91 3.82
CA SER A 57 -5.31 10.06 3.60
C SER A 57 -5.47 10.66 2.20
N LEU A 58 -5.78 9.86 1.18
CA LEU A 58 -6.05 10.37 -0.17
C LEU A 58 -7.38 11.12 -0.24
N GLU A 59 -8.43 10.58 0.39
CA GLU A 59 -9.72 11.28 0.47
C GLU A 59 -9.60 12.59 1.24
N ALA A 60 -8.88 12.58 2.36
CA ALA A 60 -8.63 13.78 3.16
C ALA A 60 -7.79 14.84 2.43
N ALA A 61 -6.82 14.43 1.62
CA ALA A 61 -6.00 15.35 0.82
C ALA A 61 -6.76 16.00 -0.36
N ASN A 62 -7.93 15.46 -0.72
CA ASN A 62 -8.76 15.95 -1.81
C ASN A 62 -9.98 16.77 -1.32
N SER A 63 -9.99 17.18 -0.05
CA SER A 63 -11.04 18.01 0.60
C SER A 63 -10.58 19.43 0.89
#